data_AF-A0A725JXD1-F1
#
_entry.id   AF-A0A725JXD1-F1
#
_cell.length_a   1.000
_cell.length_b   1.000
_cell.length_c   1.000
_cell.angle_alpha   90.00
_cell.angle_beta   90.00
_cell.angle_gamma   90.00
#
_symmetry.space_group_name_H-M   'P 1'
#
loop_
_entity.id
_entity.type
_entity.pdbx_description
1 polymer ?
#
loop_
_entity_poly.entity_id
_entity_poly.type
_entity_poly.pdbx_seq_one_letter_code
_entity_poly.pdbx_strand_id
1 'polypeptide(L)' 'MTLNKTDRIVITLGKQIVSGKYVPGSALPAEADLCEEFETSR' A
#
# COMPACT_ATOMS: atom_id res chain seq x y z
N MET A 1 0.60 -17.56 12.23
CA MET A 1 1.26 -16.35 11.71
C MET A 1 0.30 -15.20 11.89
N THR A 2 0.55 -14.31 12.84
CA THR A 2 -0.27 -13.12 13.07
C THR A 2 -0.04 -12.19 11.89
N LEU A 3 -1.06 -11.98 11.06
CA LEU A 3 -0.95 -11.08 9.92
C LEU A 3 -1.05 -9.65 10.47
N ASN A 4 0.08 -8.96 10.59
CA ASN A 4 0.10 -7.62 11.16
C ASN A 4 -0.50 -6.63 10.16
N LYS A 5 -0.88 -5.44 10.64
CA LYS A 5 -1.39 -4.37 9.76
C LYS A 5 -0.42 -4.08 8.61
N THR A 6 0.89 -4.08 8.89
CA THR A 6 1.95 -3.91 7.90
C THR A 6 1.90 -4.97 6.80
N ASP A 7 1.77 -6.25 7.14
CA ASP A 7 1.67 -7.33 6.15
C ASP A 7 0.45 -7.14 5.23
N ARG A 8 -0.69 -6.75 5.80
CA ARG A 8 -1.90 -6.45 5.02
C ARG A 8 -1.68 -5.30 4.03
N ILE A 9 -0.99 -4.24 4.46
CA ILE A 9 -0.66 -3.10 3.60
C ILE A 9 0.27 -3.53 2.47
N VAL A 10 1.35 -4.25 2.79
CA VAL A 10 2.33 -4.72 1.78
C VAL A 10 1.67 -5.62 0.74
N ILE A 11 0.83 -6.58 1.16
CA ILE A 11 0.13 -7.48 0.25
C ILE A 11 -0.84 -6.69 -0.65
N THR A 12 -1.58 -5.75 -0.08
CA THR A 12 -2.57 -4.95 -0.83
C THR A 12 -1.87 -4.02 -1.82
N LEU A 13 -0.84 -3.31 -1.36
CA LEU A 13 -0.06 -2.41 -2.20
C LEU A 13 0.63 -3.18 -3.34
N GLY A 14 1.22 -4.34 -3.04
CA GLY A 14 1.81 -5.23 -4.05
C GLY A 14 0.79 -5.67 -5.09
N LYS A 15 -0.44 -6.03 -4.68
CA LYS A 15 -1.53 -6.36 -5.61
C LYS A 15 -1.92 -5.17 -6.49
N GLN A 16 -1.97 -3.95 -5.95
CA GLN A 16 -2.30 -2.74 -6.72
C GLN A 16 -1.21 -2.40 -7.74
N ILE A 17 0.06 -2.59 -7.39
CA ILE A 17 1.20 -2.44 -8.31
C ILE A 17 1.10 -3.46 -9.45
N VAL A 18 0.92 -4.75 -9.12
CA VAL A 18 0.80 -5.83 -10.12
C VAL A 18 -0.45 -5.68 -10.98
N SER A 19 -1.55 -5.18 -10.42
CA SER A 19 -2.79 -4.88 -11.15
C SER A 19 -2.64 -3.72 -12.13
N GLY A 20 -1.53 -2.98 -12.11
CA GLY A 20 -1.29 -1.83 -12.98
C GLY A 20 -1.93 -0.53 -12.50
N LYS A 21 -2.45 -0.47 -11.25
CA LYS A 21 -2.89 0.80 -10.65
C LYS A 21 -1.72 1.78 -10.55
N TYR A 22 -0.53 1.27 -10.23
CA TYR A 22 0.71 2.03 -10.22
C TYR A 22 1.57 1.60 -11.41
N VAL A 23 1.65 2.47 -12.40
CA VAL A 23 2.48 2.26 -13.59
C VAL A 23 3.96 2.28 -13.22
N PRO A 24 4.79 1.36 -13.76
CA PRO A 24 6.21 1.33 -13.49
C PRO A 24 6.87 2.66 -13.89
N GLY A 25 7.62 3.26 -12.98
CA GLY A 25 8.25 4.58 -13.15
C GLY A 25 7.38 5.76 -12.72
N SER A 26 6.12 5.55 -12.36
CA SER A 26 5.32 6.58 -11.68
C SER A 26 5.63 6.59 -10.19
N ALA A 27 5.56 7.79 -9.59
CA ALA A 27 5.69 7.92 -8.15
C ALA A 27 4.55 7.19 -7.44
N LEU A 28 4.89 6.46 -6.38
CA LEU A 28 3.89 5.91 -5.47
C LEU A 28 3.22 7.05 -4.67
N PRO A 29 1.98 6.85 -4.20
CA PRO A 29 1.32 7.80 -3.32
C PRO A 29 2.13 8.02 -2.05
N ALA A 30 2.02 9.21 -1.47
CA ALA A 30 2.72 9.56 -0.25
C ALA A 30 2.31 8.64 0.91
N GLU A 31 3.20 8.47 1.90
CA GLU A 31 2.87 7.73 3.12
C GLU A 31 1.63 8.29 3.83
N ALA A 32 1.37 9.59 3.73
CA ALA A 32 0.17 10.21 4.28
C ALA A 32 -1.13 9.71 3.61
N ASP A 33 -1.17 9.69 2.27
CA ASP A 33 -2.29 9.13 1.51
C ASP A 33 -2.50 7.65 1.81
N LEU A 34 -1.41 6.88 1.93
CA LEU A 34 -1.49 5.47 2.31
C LEU A 34 -1.98 5.31 3.76
N CYS A 35 -1.56 6.19 4.67
CA CYS A 35 -2.06 6.16 6.05
C CYS A 35 -3.57 6.41 6.13
N GLU A 36 -4.08 7.33 5.32
CA GLU A 36 -5.53 7.58 5.19
C GLU A 36 -6.25 6.42 4.50
N GLU A 37 -5.72 5.87 3.38
CA GLU A 37 -6.33 4.75 2.63
C GLU A 37 -6.42 3.47 3.48
N PHE A 38 -5.43 3.23 4.35
CA PHE A 38 -5.34 2.02 5.17
C PHE A 38 -5.72 2.23 6.64
N GLU A 39 -6.26 3.41 7.01
CA GLU A 39 -6.67 3.79 8.37
C GLU A 39 -5.60 3.43 9.42
N THR A 40 -4.34 3.72 9.08
CA THR A 40 -3.16 3.41 9.90
C THR A 40 -2.54 4.71 10.40
N SER A 41 -2.10 4.71 11.67
CA SER A 41 -1.32 5.81 12.21
C SER A 41 0.06 5.85 11.53
N ARG A 42 0.54 7.07 11.28
CA ARG A 42 1.92 7.36 10.88
C ARG A 42 2.92 6.90 11.94
#